data_AF-A0AA40ZWB6-F1
#
_entry.id   AF-A0AA40ZWB6-F1
#
_cell.length_a   1.000
_cell.length_b   1.000
_cell.length_c   1.000
_cell.angle_alpha   90.00
_cell.angle_beta   90.00
_cell.angle_gamma   90.00
#
_symmetry.space_group_name_H-M   'P 1'
#
loop_
_entity.id
_entity.type
_entity.pdbx_description
1 polymer ?
#
loop_
_entity_poly.entity_id
_entity_poly.type
_entity_poly.pdbx_seq_one_letter_code
_entity_poly.pdbx_strand_id
1 'polypeptide(L)'
;MDIVSLEDARRQLRLGSDTSRDQELQDWITDAQDWIEDYTGHTLSLRDVTQTFTGFDTMALRAWPVAASAVPFVTYSDQAGQPVAVPSPLIDVSRRPARVVPWIGSRWPSVPAGTTVTVTVAAGYASAGDVPRNFRRAALLLIGAYDADREGGEIMQVAEQTARRLCGGKRARSL
;
A
#
# COMPACT_ATOMS: atom_id res chain seq x y z
N MET A 1 10.36 -2.36 -4.87
CA MET A 1 10.55 -3.83 -4.79
C MET A 1 9.34 -4.42 -5.45
N ASP A 2 9.54 -5.27 -6.45
CA ASP A 2 8.43 -5.62 -7.33
C ASP A 2 7.71 -6.88 -6.84
N ILE A 3 6.39 -6.90 -6.95
CA ILE A 3 5.56 -8.02 -6.50
C ILE A 3 5.84 -9.32 -7.28
N VAL A 4 6.24 -9.15 -8.52
CA VAL A 4 6.71 -10.17 -9.45
C VAL A 4 8.02 -9.67 -10.04
N SER A 5 8.96 -10.56 -10.32
CA SER A 5 10.17 -10.16 -11.02
C SER A 5 9.92 -10.01 -12.52
N LEU A 6 10.81 -9.28 -13.20
CA LEU A 6 10.83 -9.24 -14.67
C LEU A 6 10.87 -10.66 -15.27
N GLU A 7 11.66 -11.56 -14.68
CA GLU A 7 11.73 -12.96 -15.11
C GLU A 7 10.41 -13.73 -14.90
N ASP A 8 9.64 -13.42 -13.85
CA ASP A 8 8.29 -13.98 -13.69
C ASP A 8 7.35 -13.53 -14.82
N ALA A 9 7.40 -12.25 -15.19
CA ALA A 9 6.60 -11.69 -16.28
C ALA A 9 7.01 -12.28 -17.64
N ARG A 10 8.32 -12.42 -17.89
CA ARG A 10 8.86 -13.09 -19.10
C ARG A 10 8.38 -14.53 -19.22
N ARG A 11 8.41 -15.29 -18.11
CA ARG A 11 7.88 -16.66 -18.05
C ARG A 11 6.37 -16.70 -18.30
N GLN A 12 5.62 -15.74 -17.76
CA GLN A 12 4.18 -15.64 -17.96
C GLN A 12 3.83 -15.48 -19.44
N LEU A 13 4.58 -14.66 -20.18
CA LEU A 13 4.38 -14.41 -21.61
C LEU A 13 5.18 -15.34 -22.53
N ARG A 14 5.93 -16.30 -21.96
CA ARG A 14 6.72 -17.29 -22.70
C ARG A 14 7.76 -16.67 -23.66
N LEU A 15 8.42 -15.58 -23.26
CA LEU A 15 9.35 -14.82 -24.11
C LEU A 15 10.75 -15.44 -24.27
N GLY A 16 11.06 -16.53 -23.58
CA GLY A 16 12.37 -17.20 -23.69
C GLY A 16 13.52 -16.25 -23.35
N SER A 17 14.49 -16.10 -24.26
CA SER A 17 15.66 -15.21 -24.11
C SER A 17 15.50 -13.84 -24.78
N ASP A 18 14.35 -13.52 -25.38
CA ASP A 18 14.14 -12.24 -26.05
C ASP A 18 13.91 -11.12 -25.03
N THR A 19 14.81 -10.13 -24.97
CA THR A 19 14.79 -9.00 -24.01
C THR A 19 14.28 -7.69 -24.61
N SER A 20 13.82 -7.69 -25.88
CA SER A 20 13.38 -6.48 -26.57
C SER A 20 12.20 -5.76 -25.92
N ARG A 21 11.43 -6.48 -25.09
CA ARG A 21 10.22 -6.00 -24.41
C ARG A 21 10.38 -5.78 -22.91
N ASP A 22 11.61 -5.86 -22.38
CA ASP A 22 11.85 -5.80 -20.93
C ASP A 22 11.34 -4.50 -20.29
N GLN A 23 11.43 -3.37 -21.00
CA GLN A 23 10.89 -2.10 -20.49
C GLN A 23 9.35 -2.13 -20.44
N GLU A 24 8.67 -2.61 -21.49
CA GLU A 24 7.20 -2.73 -21.52
C GLU A 24 6.71 -3.65 -20.39
N LEU A 25 7.43 -4.74 -20.11
CA LEU A 25 7.12 -5.62 -18.98
C LEU A 25 7.29 -4.93 -17.63
N GLN A 26 8.33 -4.11 -17.45
CA GLN A 26 8.54 -3.38 -16.21
C GLN A 26 7.41 -2.38 -15.94
N ASP A 27 6.92 -1.72 -16.99
CA ASP A 27 5.79 -0.81 -16.92
C ASP A 27 4.51 -1.59 -16.51
N TRP A 28 4.24 -2.72 -17.15
CA TRP A 28 3.11 -3.59 -16.79
C TRP A 28 3.17 -4.21 -15.39
N ILE A 29 4.36 -4.48 -14.88
CA ILE A 29 4.55 -4.90 -13.49
C ILE A 29 4.09 -3.78 -12.55
N THR A 30 4.48 -2.53 -12.87
CA THR A 30 4.08 -1.35 -12.09
C THR A 30 2.57 -1.14 -12.16
N ASP A 31 1.97 -1.20 -13.35
CA ASP A 31 0.53 -1.05 -13.54
C ASP A 31 -0.27 -2.12 -12.76
N ALA A 32 0.20 -3.37 -12.81
CA ALA A 32 -0.41 -4.46 -12.07
C ALA A 32 -0.28 -4.29 -10.55
N GLN A 33 0.84 -3.73 -10.06
CA GLN A 33 1.02 -3.40 -8.65
C GLN A 33 0.02 -2.33 -8.23
N ASP A 34 -0.04 -1.22 -8.97
CA ASP A 34 -0.91 -0.08 -8.66
C ASP A 34 -2.38 -0.52 -8.64
N TRP A 35 -2.80 -1.33 -9.62
CA TRP A 35 -4.15 -1.90 -9.64
C TRP A 35 -4.47 -2.70 -8.36
N ILE A 36 -3.52 -3.51 -7.87
CA ILE A 36 -3.69 -4.31 -6.65
C ILE A 36 -3.72 -3.40 -5.41
N GLU A 37 -2.83 -2.40 -5.35
CA GLU A 37 -2.79 -1.44 -4.24
C GLU A 37 -4.13 -0.71 -4.13
N ASP A 38 -4.64 -0.18 -5.25
CA ASP A 38 -5.92 0.53 -5.32
C ASP A 38 -7.10 -0.36 -4.95
N TYR A 39 -7.15 -1.57 -5.49
CA TYR A 39 -8.26 -2.47 -5.22
C TYR A 39 -8.30 -2.94 -3.77
N THR A 40 -7.14 -3.23 -3.19
CA THR A 40 -7.05 -3.87 -1.86
C THR A 40 -6.80 -2.89 -0.72
N GLY A 41 -6.31 -1.69 -1.02
CA GLY A 41 -5.76 -0.71 -0.09
C GLY A 41 -4.46 -1.16 0.59
N HIS A 42 -3.78 -2.19 0.07
CA HIS A 42 -2.48 -2.60 0.57
C HIS A 42 -1.38 -1.79 -0.11
N THR A 43 -0.41 -1.33 0.65
CA THR A 43 0.91 -0.95 0.18
C THR A 43 1.70 -2.24 -0.04
N LEU A 44 2.16 -2.49 -1.26
CA LEU A 44 2.89 -3.70 -1.63
C LEU A 44 4.39 -3.51 -1.40
N SER A 45 4.94 -2.40 -1.87
CA SER A 45 6.34 -2.02 -1.63
C SER A 45 6.50 -1.35 -0.27
N LEU A 46 7.43 -1.82 0.57
CA LEU A 46 7.78 -1.12 1.81
C LEU A 46 8.23 0.31 1.53
N ARG A 47 7.50 1.29 2.07
CA ARG A 47 7.80 2.72 1.97
C ARG A 47 7.22 3.50 3.14
N ASP A 48 7.73 4.70 3.35
CA ASP A 48 7.10 5.64 4.28
C ASP A 48 5.82 6.20 3.66
N VAL A 49 4.74 6.11 4.42
CA VAL A 49 3.44 6.68 4.06
C VAL A 49 3.13 7.81 5.03
N THR A 50 2.89 8.99 4.47
CA THR A 50 2.52 10.19 5.21
C THR A 50 1.04 10.46 5.05
N GLN A 51 0.33 10.63 6.17
CA GLN A 51 -1.09 10.97 6.20
C GLN A 51 -1.32 12.12 7.17
N THR A 52 -2.15 13.07 6.75
CA THR A 52 -2.57 14.21 7.57
C THR A 52 -3.94 13.97 8.20
N PHE A 53 -4.12 14.54 9.38
CA PHE A 53 -5.34 14.48 10.19
C PHE A 53 -5.65 15.87 10.74
N THR A 54 -6.91 16.06 11.15
CA THR A 54 -7.35 17.26 11.87
C THR A 54 -7.44 16.92 13.35
N GLY A 55 -6.53 17.47 14.15
CA GLY A 55 -6.40 17.20 15.58
C GLY A 55 -5.89 15.80 15.91
N PHE A 56 -5.89 15.49 17.21
CA PHE A 56 -5.46 14.21 17.77
C PHE A 56 -6.63 13.25 18.05
N ASP A 57 -7.69 13.33 17.24
CA ASP A 57 -8.83 12.43 17.32
C ASP A 57 -8.46 11.01 16.84
N THR A 58 -9.42 10.26 16.30
CA THR A 58 -9.13 8.92 15.76
C THR A 58 -8.25 9.02 14.51
N MET A 59 -6.93 8.85 14.71
CA MET A 59 -5.95 8.77 13.63
C MET A 59 -5.89 7.35 13.05
N ALA A 60 -6.88 7.05 12.20
CA ALA A 60 -6.95 5.81 11.44
C ALA A 60 -6.14 5.90 10.13
N LEU A 61 -5.10 5.10 10.02
CA LEU A 61 -4.18 5.09 8.87
C LEU A 61 -4.76 4.31 7.69
N ARG A 62 -4.66 4.90 6.50
CA ARG A 62 -4.92 4.22 5.23
C ARG A 62 -3.81 3.23 4.89
N ALA A 63 -2.59 3.51 5.35
CA ALA A 63 -1.41 2.68 5.17
C ALA A 63 -1.63 1.28 5.77
N TRP A 64 -1.42 0.24 4.95
CA TRP A 64 -1.58 -1.14 5.38
C TRP A 64 -0.81 -2.09 4.45
N PRO A 65 -0.14 -3.14 4.93
CA PRO A 65 0.13 -3.42 6.33
C PRO A 65 1.18 -2.43 6.85
N VAL A 66 1.06 -2.07 8.12
CA VAL A 66 2.13 -1.34 8.81
C VAL A 66 3.29 -2.31 9.03
N ALA A 67 4.52 -1.89 8.76
CA ALA A 67 5.68 -2.76 8.94
C ALA A 67 5.83 -3.14 10.42
N ALA A 68 6.23 -4.39 10.70
CA ALA A 68 6.23 -4.94 12.06
C ALA A 68 7.08 -4.13 13.06
N SER A 69 8.16 -3.49 12.60
CA SER A 69 9.06 -2.65 13.39
C SER A 69 8.81 -1.15 13.22
N ALA A 70 7.71 -0.74 12.57
CA ALA A 70 7.45 0.67 12.32
C ALA A 70 7.07 1.39 13.61
N VAL A 71 7.73 2.54 13.84
CA VAL A 71 7.34 3.50 14.86
C VAL A 71 6.73 4.69 14.12
N PRO A 72 5.49 5.12 14.44
CA PRO A 72 4.90 6.28 13.78
C PRO A 72 5.65 7.54 14.18
N PHE A 73 5.96 8.39 13.21
CA PHE A 73 6.47 9.74 13.47
C PHE A 73 5.30 10.72 13.38
N VAL A 74 4.95 11.33 14.50
CA VAL A 74 3.78 12.22 14.60
C VAL A 74 4.25 13.64 14.86
N THR A 75 3.82 14.58 14.01
CA THR A 75 4.10 16.01 14.15
C THR A 75 2.84 16.83 14.08
N TYR A 76 2.85 18.01 14.69
CA TYR A 76 1.77 19.00 14.61
C TYR A 76 2.34 20.40 14.61
N SER A 77 1.56 21.39 14.16
CA SER A 77 1.96 22.80 14.24
C SER A 77 1.59 23.39 15.61
N ASP A 78 2.54 24.05 16.27
CA ASP A 78 2.29 24.82 17.48
C ASP A 78 1.60 26.17 17.21
N GLN A 79 1.44 27.00 18.25
CA GLN A 79 0.81 28.33 18.14
C GLN A 79 1.59 29.31 17.25
N ALA A 80 2.89 29.07 17.04
CA ALA A 80 3.75 29.86 16.16
C ALA A 80 3.87 29.25 14.74
N GLY A 81 3.11 28.18 14.45
CA GLY A 81 3.14 27.46 13.18
C GLY A 81 4.36 26.56 13.01
N GLN A 82 5.17 26.34 14.06
CA GLN A 82 6.36 25.51 14.00
C GLN A 82 6.01 24.03 14.20
N PRO A 83 6.67 23.10 13.47
CA PRO A 83 6.44 21.68 13.65
C PRO A 83 7.00 21.17 14.98
N VAL A 84 6.16 20.53 15.78
CA VAL A 84 6.50 19.88 17.04
C VAL A 84 6.26 18.38 16.92
N ALA A 85 7.26 17.59 17.28
CA ALA A 85 7.15 16.13 17.31
C ALA A 85 6.48 15.66 18.61
N VAL A 86 5.57 14.70 18.49
CA VAL A 86 4.95 14.05 19.65
C VAL A 86 5.89 12.95 20.16
N PRO A 87 6.21 12.91 21.47
CA PRO A 87 7.10 11.90 22.01
C PRO A 87 6.41 10.54 22.13
N SER A 88 7.10 9.49 21.68
CA SER A 88 6.73 8.08 21.86
C SER A 88 5.27 7.69 21.47
N PRO A 89 4.75 8.12 20.31
CA PRO A 89 3.47 7.63 19.82
C PRO A 89 3.54 6.11 19.54
N LEU A 90 2.42 5.43 19.73
CA LEU A 90 2.27 4.00 19.47
C LEU A 90 1.35 3.78 18.27
N ILE A 91 1.43 2.58 17.70
CA ILE A 91 0.53 2.14 16.64
C ILE A 91 -0.15 0.82 17.02
N ASP A 92 -1.48 0.84 17.01
CA ASP A 92 -2.31 -0.35 17.17
C ASP A 92 -2.61 -0.96 15.80
N VAL A 93 -1.99 -2.10 15.53
CA VAL A 93 -2.14 -2.90 14.29
C VAL A 93 -3.04 -4.11 14.47
N SER A 94 -3.71 -4.26 15.63
CA SER A 94 -4.58 -5.41 15.94
C SER A 94 -5.78 -5.54 14.98
N ARG A 95 -6.13 -4.44 14.31
CA ARG A 95 -7.19 -4.36 13.30
C ARG A 95 -6.78 -3.44 12.17
N ARG A 96 -7.46 -3.61 11.04
CA ARG A 96 -7.42 -2.67 9.91
C ARG A 96 -8.64 -1.75 10.00
N PRO A 97 -8.48 -0.41 9.95
CA PRO A 97 -7.23 0.34 9.77
C PRO A 97 -6.39 0.34 11.05
N ALA A 98 -5.07 0.46 10.88
CA ALA A 98 -4.18 0.69 12.01
C ALA A 98 -4.49 2.06 12.64
N ARG A 99 -4.32 2.19 13.96
CA ARG A 99 -4.61 3.43 14.68
C ARG A 99 -3.36 3.93 15.39
N VAL A 100 -3.09 5.22 15.28
CA VAL A 100 -2.06 5.87 16.07
C VAL A 100 -2.66 6.24 17.42
N VAL A 101 -2.00 5.86 18.51
CA VAL A 101 -2.48 6.03 19.89
C VAL A 101 -1.36 6.64 20.75
N PRO A 102 -1.69 7.37 21.84
CA PRO A 102 -0.67 7.89 22.71
C PRO A 102 0.04 6.75 23.46
N TRP A 103 1.21 7.04 24.03
CA TRP A 103 1.88 6.10 24.92
C TRP A 103 0.97 5.64 26.07
N ILE A 104 1.19 4.43 26.58
CA ILE A 104 0.39 3.86 27.68
C ILE A 104 0.46 4.77 28.91
N GLY A 105 -0.72 5.19 29.39
CA GLY A 105 -0.84 6.11 30.53
C GLY A 105 -0.64 7.59 30.20
N SER A 106 -0.39 7.93 28.93
CA SER A 106 -0.25 9.31 28.45
C SER A 106 -1.48 9.79 27.70
N ARG A 107 -1.56 11.11 27.48
CA ARG A 107 -2.59 11.76 26.65
C ARG A 107 -1.93 12.54 25.51
N TRP A 108 -2.69 12.76 24.44
CA TRP A 108 -2.25 13.65 23.37
C TRP A 108 -2.07 15.10 23.87
N PRO A 109 -1.19 15.89 23.24
CA PRO A 109 -1.12 17.32 23.49
C PRO A 109 -2.48 18.00 23.27
N SER A 110 -2.83 18.96 24.12
CA SER A 110 -4.00 19.82 23.89
C SER A 110 -3.65 20.85 22.82
N VAL A 111 -4.34 20.78 21.67
CA VAL A 111 -4.15 21.68 20.53
C VAL A 111 -5.46 22.37 20.16
N PRO A 112 -5.41 23.56 19.51
CA PRO A 112 -6.60 24.19 18.95
C PRO A 112 -7.37 23.27 18.00
N ALA A 113 -8.68 23.47 17.90
CA ALA A 113 -9.48 22.79 16.89
C ALA A 113 -8.98 23.19 15.49
N GLY A 114 -8.87 22.20 14.59
CA GLY A 114 -8.37 22.43 13.24
C GLY A 114 -6.85 22.29 13.07
N THR A 115 -6.08 22.07 14.14
CA THR A 115 -4.63 21.82 14.01
C THR A 115 -4.35 20.62 13.11
N THR A 116 -3.53 20.81 12.09
CA THR A 116 -3.06 19.71 11.24
C THR A 116 -2.05 18.86 12.00
N VAL A 117 -2.32 17.56 12.06
CA VAL A 117 -1.41 16.53 12.59
C VAL A 117 -0.94 15.68 11.42
N THR A 118 0.36 15.49 11.29
CA THR A 118 0.97 14.67 10.26
C THR A 118 1.53 13.41 10.89
N VAL A 119 1.19 12.25 10.33
CA VAL A 119 1.74 10.96 10.71
C VAL A 119 2.51 10.39 9.53
N THR A 120 3.78 10.04 9.74
CA THR A 120 4.58 9.25 8.81
C THR A 120 4.85 7.88 9.41
N VAL A 121 4.63 6.81 8.66
CA VAL A 121 4.89 5.44 9.11
C VAL A 121 5.32 4.54 7.96
N ALA A 122 6.26 3.65 8.23
CA ALA A 122 6.66 2.62 7.27
C ALA A 122 5.54 1.58 7.10
N ALA A 123 5.08 1.40 5.87
CA ALA A 123 4.05 0.44 5.50
C ALA A 123 4.43 -0.30 4.22
N GLY A 124 3.99 -1.56 4.14
CA GLY A 124 4.28 -2.48 3.05
C GLY A 124 4.95 -3.76 3.49
N TYR A 125 5.25 -4.62 2.52
CA TYR A 125 5.88 -5.91 2.75
C TYR A 125 7.40 -5.78 2.65
N ALA A 126 8.12 -6.40 3.59
CA ALA A 126 9.59 -6.31 3.65
C ALA A 126 10.28 -7.09 2.51
N SER A 127 9.66 -8.18 2.07
CA SER A 127 10.14 -8.98 0.94
C SER A 127 8.98 -9.43 0.04
N ALA A 128 9.29 -9.77 -1.21
CA ALA A 128 8.31 -10.36 -2.13
C ALA A 128 7.72 -11.69 -1.60
N GLY A 129 8.46 -12.38 -0.71
CA GLY A 129 7.98 -13.60 -0.05
C GLY A 129 6.89 -13.37 1.00
N ASP A 130 6.82 -12.15 1.56
CA ASP A 130 5.80 -11.77 2.53
C ASP A 130 4.49 -11.34 1.86
N VAL A 131 4.54 -11.00 0.56
CA VAL A 131 3.37 -10.60 -0.20
C VAL A 131 2.44 -11.81 -0.39
N PRO A 132 1.13 -11.66 -0.11
CA PRO A 132 0.16 -12.73 -0.31
C PRO A 132 0.21 -13.32 -1.72
N ARG A 133 0.31 -14.65 -1.82
CA ARG A 133 0.43 -15.36 -3.11
C ARG A 133 -0.69 -15.04 -4.10
N ASN A 134 -1.89 -14.72 -3.62
CA ASN A 134 -3.02 -14.31 -4.45
C ASN A 134 -2.77 -12.98 -5.16
N PHE A 135 -2.05 -12.03 -4.55
CA PHE A 135 -1.69 -10.77 -5.19
C PHE A 135 -0.67 -11.01 -6.31
N ARG A 136 0.35 -11.83 -6.06
CA ARG A 136 1.31 -12.25 -7.11
C ARG A 136 0.61 -12.91 -8.29
N ARG A 137 -0.35 -13.80 -8.03
CA ARG A 137 -1.17 -14.44 -9.07
C ARG A 137 -2.03 -13.45 -9.85
N ALA A 138 -2.63 -12.47 -9.17
CA ALA A 138 -3.40 -11.42 -9.82
C ALA A 138 -2.50 -10.55 -10.73
N ALA A 139 -1.29 -10.20 -10.28
CA ALA A 139 -0.36 -9.42 -11.07
C ALA A 139 0.03 -10.13 -12.38
N LEU A 140 0.40 -11.42 -12.31
CA LEU A 140 0.73 -12.20 -13.52
C LEU A 140 -0.46 -12.35 -14.47
N LEU A 141 -1.68 -12.47 -13.93
CA LEU A 141 -2.90 -12.52 -14.74
C LEU A 141 -3.13 -11.20 -15.49
N LEU A 142 -2.99 -10.06 -14.80
CA LEU A 142 -3.13 -8.73 -15.39
C LEU A 142 -2.06 -8.49 -16.46
N ILE A 143 -0.80 -8.84 -16.20
CA ILE A 143 0.30 -8.74 -17.19
C ILE A 143 -0.02 -9.56 -18.45
N GLY A 144 -0.54 -10.79 -18.29
CA GLY A 144 -0.99 -11.59 -19.43
C GLY A 144 -2.12 -10.94 -20.23
N ALA A 145 -3.00 -10.20 -19.56
CA ALA A 145 -4.09 -9.49 -20.20
C ALA A 145 -3.62 -8.21 -20.92
N TYR A 146 -2.69 -7.45 -20.34
CA TYR A 146 -2.11 -6.25 -20.97
C TYR A 146 -1.44 -6.58 -22.31
N ASP A 147 -0.80 -7.76 -22.41
CA ASP A 147 -0.21 -8.24 -23.66
C ASP A 147 -1.26 -8.68 -24.68
N ALA A 148 -2.26 -9.44 -24.23
CA ALA A 148 -3.27 -10.03 -25.10
C ALA A 148 -4.35 -9.04 -25.57
N ASP A 149 -4.57 -7.95 -24.84
CA ASP A 149 -5.68 -7.03 -25.04
C ASP A 149 -5.32 -5.59 -24.62
N ARG A 150 -4.76 -4.85 -25.57
CA ARG A 150 -4.29 -3.46 -25.39
C ARG A 150 -5.40 -2.41 -25.42
N GLU A 151 -6.59 -2.77 -25.90
CA GLU A 151 -7.71 -1.83 -26.10
C GLU A 151 -8.72 -1.89 -24.94
N GLY A 152 -8.51 -2.78 -23.96
CA GLY A 152 -9.41 -2.94 -22.81
C GLY A 152 -10.69 -3.72 -23.14
N GLY A 153 -10.60 -4.67 -24.07
CA GLY A 153 -11.67 -5.56 -24.49
C GLY A 153 -12.03 -6.63 -23.45
N GLU A 154 -12.59 -7.75 -23.93
CA GLU A 154 -13.15 -8.80 -23.09
C GLU A 154 -12.08 -9.51 -22.23
N ILE A 155 -10.88 -9.73 -22.77
CA ILE A 155 -9.81 -10.44 -22.05
C ILE A 155 -9.40 -9.63 -20.83
N MET A 156 -9.19 -8.32 -21.02
CA MET A 156 -8.84 -7.42 -19.93
C MET A 156 -9.95 -7.38 -18.87
N GLN A 157 -11.22 -7.28 -19.29
CA GLN A 157 -12.35 -7.28 -18.35
C GLN A 157 -12.44 -8.57 -17.52
N VAL A 158 -12.24 -9.75 -18.13
CA VAL A 158 -12.26 -11.04 -17.42
C VAL A 158 -11.08 -11.16 -16.47
N ALA A 159 -9.90 -10.69 -16.87
CA ALA A 159 -8.71 -10.66 -16.04
C ALA A 159 -8.93 -9.81 -14.78
N GLU A 160 -9.46 -8.59 -14.93
CA GLU A 160 -9.79 -7.73 -13.79
C GLU A 160 -10.81 -8.37 -12.85
N GLN A 161 -11.90 -8.92 -13.39
CA GLN A 161 -12.91 -9.60 -12.56
C GLN A 161 -12.31 -10.75 -11.75
N THR A 162 -11.41 -11.52 -12.37
CA THR A 162 -10.73 -12.63 -11.72
C THR A 162 -9.72 -12.12 -10.68
N ALA A 163 -8.97 -11.06 -10.98
CA ALA A 163 -8.09 -10.40 -10.03
C ALA A 163 -8.88 -9.88 -8.82
N ARG A 164 -10.07 -9.32 -9.02
CA ARG A 164 -10.96 -8.90 -7.91
C ARG A 164 -11.36 -10.07 -7.03
N ARG A 165 -11.70 -11.23 -7.61
CA ARG A 165 -12.01 -12.44 -6.83
C ARG A 165 -10.79 -12.95 -6.04
N LEU A 166 -9.61 -12.95 -6.65
CA LEU A 166 -8.36 -13.37 -6.00
C LEU A 166 -8.00 -12.45 -4.82
N CYS A 167 -8.17 -11.14 -5.00
CA CYS A 167 -7.74 -10.13 -4.03
C CYS A 167 -8.82 -9.77 -3.00
N GLY A 168 -10.10 -10.05 -3.29
CA GLY A 168 -11.26 -9.52 -2.57
C GLY A 168 -11.29 -9.86 -1.07
N GLY A 169 -10.80 -11.03 -0.67
CA GLY A 169 -10.72 -11.42 0.73
C GLY A 169 -9.76 -10.58 1.58
N LYS A 170 -8.88 -9.80 0.95
CA LYS A 170 -7.91 -8.89 1.60
C LYS A 170 -8.25 -7.42 1.40
N ARG A 171 -9.37 -7.09 0.76
CA ARG A 171 -9.77 -5.69 0.54
C ARG A 171 -10.12 -5.01 1.86
N ALA A 172 -9.75 -3.73 2.01
CA ALA A 172 -10.22 -2.92 3.12
C ALA A 172 -11.75 -2.92 3.13
N ARG A 173 -12.36 -3.32 4.25
CA ARG A 173 -13.79 -3.05 4.46
C ARG A 173 -13.92 -1.54 4.70
N SER A 174 -14.89 -0.89 4.07
CA SER A 174 -15.08 0.55 4.18
C SER A 174 -15.13 0.96 5.66
N LEU A 175 -14.41 2.05 5.98
CA LEU A 175 -14.43 2.69 7.30
C LEU A 175 -15.79 3.30 7.59
#